data_AF-A0AAJ5K3M3-F1
#
_entry.id   AF-A0AAJ5K3M3-F1
#
_cell.length_a   1.000
_cell.length_b   1.000
_cell.length_c   1.000
_cell.angle_alpha   90.00
_cell.angle_beta   90.00
_cell.angle_gamma   90.00
#
_symmetry.space_group_name_H-M   'P 1'
#
loop_
_entity.id
_entity.type
_entity.pdbx_description
1 polymer ?
#
loop_
_entity_poly.entity_id
_entity_poly.type
_entity_poly.pdbx_seq_one_letter_code
_entity_poly.pdbx_strand_id
1 'polypeptide(L)'
;MNVVVFDLETTGLSPERDAIVEIGALRVRDGRVVEAERFETLVRPLSAAGEPLRIPWYAQRVHGISDEMVRNAPGLAQVLPEFLDFVGGSAVVAHNVGFDGGFMRAAARRHGLVWSPPAEYCTVQLSRRAFPHERSHNLDVLAQRLDLTFAPGGRHRSLGDVQVTAEAFVRLMERLQVRG
;
A
#
# COMPACT_ATOMS: atom_id res chain seq x y z
N MET A 1 -19.37 1.89 3.02
CA MET A 1 -18.20 2.78 2.77
C MET A 1 -17.38 2.16 1.66
N ASN A 2 -16.99 2.95 0.66
CA ASN A 2 -16.18 2.49 -0.47
C ASN A 2 -14.78 3.08 -0.35
N VAL A 3 -13.78 2.22 -0.18
CA VAL A 3 -12.38 2.63 -0.02
C VAL A 3 -11.46 1.79 -0.89
N VAL A 4 -10.29 2.35 -1.21
CA VAL A 4 -9.18 1.63 -1.81
C VAL A 4 -8.12 1.39 -0.76
N VAL A 5 -7.85 0.13 -0.47
CA VAL A 5 -6.74 -0.28 0.40
C VAL A 5 -5.53 -0.47 -0.48
N PHE A 6 -4.39 0.08 -0.12
CA PHE A 6 -3.17 -0.03 -0.91
C PHE A 6 -1.91 -0.15 -0.03
N ASP A 7 -0.86 -0.68 -0.65
CA ASP A 7 0.46 -0.88 -0.05
C ASP A 7 1.53 -0.70 -1.13
N LEU A 8 2.72 -0.24 -0.73
CA LEU A 8 3.86 0.01 -1.60
C LEU A 8 5.10 -0.72 -1.09
N GLU A 9 5.80 -1.36 -2.02
CA GLU A 9 7.19 -1.77 -1.81
C GLU A 9 8.12 -0.74 -2.44
N THR A 10 9.21 -0.41 -1.74
CA THR A 10 10.09 0.70 -2.12
C THR A 10 11.56 0.36 -1.96
N THR A 11 12.45 1.12 -2.60
CA THR A 11 13.91 0.97 -2.45
C THR A 11 14.45 1.49 -1.12
N GLY A 12 13.60 2.09 -0.28
CA GLY A 12 13.98 2.74 0.97
C GLY A 12 12.85 3.56 1.59
N LEU A 13 13.16 4.35 2.60
CA LEU A 13 12.14 4.96 3.47
C LEU A 13 11.81 6.43 3.16
N SER A 14 12.50 7.05 2.20
CA SER A 14 12.38 8.47 1.90
C SER A 14 11.58 8.70 0.61
N PRO A 15 10.34 9.20 0.67
CA PRO A 15 9.55 9.58 -0.50
C PRO A 15 10.26 10.55 -1.46
N GLU A 16 11.23 11.31 -0.95
CA GLU A 16 12.01 12.29 -1.72
C GLU A 16 13.23 11.69 -2.43
N ARG A 17 13.67 10.49 -2.06
CA ARG A 17 14.94 9.91 -2.56
C ARG A 17 14.78 8.50 -3.12
N ASP A 18 13.90 7.72 -2.52
CA ASP A 18 13.67 6.32 -2.87
C ASP A 18 12.56 6.17 -3.90
N ALA A 19 12.56 5.04 -4.59
CA ALA A 19 11.61 4.71 -5.65
C ALA A 19 10.61 3.65 -5.19
N ILE A 20 9.41 3.71 -5.76
CA ILE A 20 8.39 2.65 -5.66
C ILE A 20 8.78 1.52 -6.62
N VAL A 21 8.72 0.27 -6.16
CA VAL A 21 9.04 -0.93 -6.95
C VAL A 21 7.87 -1.91 -7.08
N GLU A 22 6.82 -1.75 -6.28
CA GLU A 22 5.55 -2.47 -6.44
C GLU A 22 4.41 -1.62 -5.88
N ILE A 23 3.24 -1.75 -6.50
CA ILE A 23 1.99 -1.17 -6.01
C ILE A 23 0.94 -2.28 -5.98
N GLY A 24 0.35 -2.48 -4.81
CA GLY A 24 -0.80 -3.35 -4.62
C GLY A 24 -1.99 -2.54 -4.14
N ALA A 25 -3.19 -2.88 -4.60
CA ALA A 25 -4.43 -2.28 -4.14
C ALA A 25 -5.64 -3.19 -4.34
N LEU A 26 -6.61 -3.05 -3.43
CA LEU A 26 -7.91 -3.73 -3.45
C LEU A 26 -9.02 -2.76 -3.07
N ARG A 27 -10.20 -2.97 -3.65
CA ARG A 27 -11.39 -2.27 -3.19
C ARG A 27 -12.05 -2.99 -2.03
N VAL A 28 -12.51 -2.18 -1.07
CA VAL A 28 -13.50 -2.60 -0.08
C VAL A 28 -14.79 -1.85 -0.36
N ARG A 29 -15.88 -2.58 -0.59
CA ARG A 29 -17.23 -2.05 -0.81
C ARG A 29 -18.17 -2.60 0.23
N ASP A 30 -18.91 -1.71 0.88
CA ASP A 30 -19.90 -2.07 1.91
C ASP A 30 -19.37 -3.04 2.98
N GLY A 31 -18.14 -2.79 3.42
CA GLY A 31 -17.47 -3.59 4.44
C GLY A 31 -17.01 -4.97 3.96
N ARG A 32 -16.90 -5.19 2.64
CA ARG A 32 -16.42 -6.44 2.05
C ARG A 32 -15.29 -6.18 1.08
N VAL A 33 -14.26 -7.01 1.15
CA VAL A 33 -13.16 -7.03 0.17
C VAL A 33 -13.71 -7.53 -1.17
N VAL A 34 -13.40 -6.81 -2.26
CA VAL A 34 -13.82 -7.17 -3.62
C VAL A 34 -12.58 -7.60 -4.40
N GLU A 35 -12.19 -8.87 -4.27
CA GLU A 35 -10.96 -9.44 -4.89
C GLU A 35 -10.86 -9.23 -6.41
N ALA A 36 -12.00 -9.19 -7.10
CA ALA A 36 -12.05 -8.93 -8.55
C ALA A 36 -11.66 -7.49 -8.92
N GLU A 37 -11.72 -6.56 -7.97
CA GLU A 37 -11.35 -5.16 -8.15
C GLU A 37 -10.01 -4.89 -7.47
N ARG A 38 -8.96 -5.41 -8.12
CA ARG A 38 -7.58 -5.29 -7.67
C ARG A 38 -6.70 -4.56 -8.67
N PHE A 39 -5.66 -3.92 -8.17
CA PHE A 39 -4.57 -3.35 -8.94
C PHE A 39 -3.27 -3.90 -8.37
N GLU A 40 -2.44 -4.50 -9.21
CA GLU A 40 -1.15 -5.05 -8.78
C GLU A 40 -0.16 -4.88 -9.93
N THR A 41 0.97 -4.23 -9.67
CA THR A 41 2.02 -4.10 -10.68
C THR A 41 3.39 -3.89 -10.04
N LEU A 42 4.40 -4.50 -10.65
CA LEU A 42 5.79 -4.14 -10.40
C LEU A 42 6.08 -2.81 -11.10
N VAL A 43 6.99 -2.03 -10.52
CA VAL A 43 7.43 -0.75 -11.05
C VAL A 43 8.93 -0.80 -11.24
N ARG A 44 9.39 -0.46 -12.44
CA ARG A 44 10.82 -0.30 -12.70
C ARG A 44 11.29 1.03 -12.09
N PRO A 45 12.23 1.00 -11.12
CA PRO A 45 12.74 2.22 -10.53
C PRO A 45 13.67 2.93 -11.52
N LEU A 46 13.33 4.17 -11.88
CA LEU A 46 14.07 4.99 -12.83
C LEU A 46 14.49 6.32 -12.20
N SER A 47 15.64 6.83 -12.60
CA SER A 47 16.07 8.19 -12.30
C SER A 47 15.25 9.22 -13.10
N ALA A 48 15.41 10.50 -12.78
CA ALA A 48 14.79 11.58 -13.55
C ALA A 48 15.22 11.61 -15.03
N ALA A 49 16.40 11.07 -15.35
CA ALA A 49 16.89 10.94 -16.72
C ALA A 49 16.36 9.70 -17.45
N GLY A 50 15.55 8.87 -16.79
CA GLY A 50 15.04 7.61 -17.34
C GLY A 50 15.99 6.41 -17.18
N GLU A 51 17.14 6.60 -16.53
CA GLU A 51 18.10 5.50 -16.30
C GLU A 51 17.66 4.57 -15.16
N PRO A 52 17.85 3.25 -15.28
CA PRO A 52 17.48 2.30 -14.23
C PRO A 52 18.25 2.53 -12.94
N LEU A 53 17.52 2.52 -11.82
CA LEU A 53 18.11 2.51 -10.48
C LEU A 53 18.23 1.07 -9.99
N ARG A 54 19.28 0.80 -9.21
CA ARG A 54 19.47 -0.50 -8.57
C ARG A 54 18.63 -0.58 -7.30
N ILE A 55 17.93 -1.69 -7.11
CA ILE A 55 17.25 -2.00 -5.85
C ILE A 55 18.33 -2.31 -4.78
N PRO A 56 18.39 -1.57 -3.67
CA PRO A 56 19.35 -1.85 -2.61
C PRO A 56 19.10 -3.21 -1.94
N TRP A 57 20.19 -3.88 -1.55
CA TRP A 57 20.13 -5.22 -0.95
C TRP A 57 19.24 -5.29 0.30
N TYR A 58 19.19 -4.24 1.11
CA TYR A 58 18.38 -4.22 2.33
C TYR A 58 16.88 -4.18 2.01
N ALA A 59 16.47 -3.51 0.93
CA ALA A 59 15.08 -3.44 0.49
C ALA A 59 14.66 -4.78 -0.11
N GLN A 60 15.48 -5.32 -1.03
CA GLN A 60 15.27 -6.64 -1.60
C GLN A 60 15.19 -7.74 -0.53
N ARG A 61 15.95 -7.65 0.57
CA ARG A 61 15.84 -8.61 1.70
C ARG A 61 14.49 -8.56 2.42
N VAL A 62 13.76 -7.45 2.35
CA VAL A 62 12.44 -7.30 2.94
C VAL A 62 11.39 -7.85 1.99
N HIS A 63 11.30 -7.30 0.78
CA HIS A 63 10.19 -7.56 -0.16
C HIS A 63 10.49 -8.62 -1.22
N GLY A 64 11.72 -9.12 -1.32
CA GLY A 64 12.13 -10.15 -2.27
C GLY A 64 12.28 -9.69 -3.73
N ILE A 65 11.73 -8.54 -4.10
CA ILE A 65 11.80 -7.96 -5.46
C ILE A 65 13.25 -7.66 -5.86
N SER A 66 13.69 -8.29 -6.95
CA SER A 66 15.03 -8.13 -7.52
C SER A 66 15.03 -7.20 -8.75
N ASP A 67 16.21 -6.68 -9.10
CA ASP A 67 16.40 -5.92 -10.36
C ASP A 67 15.96 -6.71 -11.60
N GLU A 68 16.05 -8.03 -11.57
CA GLU A 68 15.60 -8.91 -12.64
C GLU A 68 14.08 -8.91 -12.81
N MET A 69 13.33 -8.96 -11.70
CA MET A 69 11.87 -8.95 -11.71
C MET A 69 11.32 -7.65 -12.30
N VAL A 70 11.96 -6.52 -12.00
CA VAL A 70 11.51 -5.18 -12.46
C VAL A 70 12.10 -4.76 -13.80
N ARG A 71 13.01 -5.56 -14.40
CA ARG A 71 13.76 -5.19 -15.61
C ARG A 71 12.85 -4.77 -16.76
N ASN A 72 11.75 -5.49 -16.94
CA ASN A 72 10.76 -5.27 -18.01
C ASN A 72 9.46 -4.66 -17.49
N ALA A 73 9.41 -4.29 -16.21
CA ALA A 73 8.24 -3.64 -15.62
C ALA A 73 8.08 -2.21 -16.16
N PRO A 74 6.84 -1.66 -16.18
CA PRO A 74 6.61 -0.28 -16.54
C PRO A 74 7.26 0.69 -15.54
N GLY A 75 7.64 1.88 -16.01
CA GLY A 75 8.13 2.95 -15.14
C GLY A 75 6.99 3.63 -14.39
N LEU A 76 7.30 4.31 -13.28
CA LEU A 76 6.30 4.98 -12.45
C LEU A 76 5.47 6.02 -13.22
N ALA A 77 6.07 6.70 -14.21
CA ALA A 77 5.36 7.68 -15.04
C ALA A 77 4.15 7.10 -15.80
N GLN A 78 4.21 5.82 -16.15
CA GLN A 78 3.10 5.10 -16.78
C GLN A 78 2.12 4.57 -15.74
N VAL A 79 2.64 3.96 -14.67
CA VAL A 79 1.84 3.28 -13.65
C VAL A 79 1.03 4.25 -12.80
N LEU A 80 1.59 5.42 -12.48
CA LEU A 80 0.99 6.35 -11.54
C LEU A 80 -0.38 6.87 -12.01
N PRO A 81 -0.57 7.34 -13.26
CA PRO A 81 -1.91 7.67 -13.77
C PRO A 81 -2.91 6.52 -13.65
N GLU A 82 -2.51 5.30 -14.01
CA GLU A 82 -3.38 4.12 -13.93
C GLU A 82 -3.82 3.83 -12.49
N PHE A 83 -2.89 3.98 -11.53
CA PHE A 83 -3.20 3.83 -10.11
C PHE A 83 -4.10 4.95 -9.58
N LEU A 84 -3.87 6.21 -9.98
CA LEU A 84 -4.73 7.33 -9.60
C LEU A 84 -6.15 7.16 -10.15
N ASP A 85 -6.30 6.68 -11.39
CA ASP A 85 -7.60 6.35 -11.97
C ASP A 85 -8.28 5.20 -11.23
N PHE A 86 -7.51 4.18 -10.80
CA PHE A 86 -8.01 3.13 -9.93
C PHE A 86 -8.50 3.68 -8.59
N VAL A 87 -7.76 4.57 -7.93
CA VAL A 87 -8.22 5.24 -6.71
C VAL A 87 -9.50 6.04 -6.97
N GLY A 88 -9.52 6.81 -8.05
CA GLY A 88 -10.63 7.66 -8.45
C GLY A 88 -11.05 8.60 -7.33
N GLY A 89 -12.37 8.71 -7.10
CA GLY A 89 -12.95 9.49 -6.01
C GLY A 89 -13.04 8.77 -4.66
N SER A 90 -12.34 7.65 -4.47
CA SER A 90 -12.47 6.83 -3.26
C SER A 90 -11.53 7.32 -2.16
N ALA A 91 -11.97 7.26 -0.90
CA ALA A 91 -11.04 7.35 0.22
C ALA A 91 -10.07 6.17 0.19
N VAL A 92 -8.88 6.35 0.78
CA VAL A 92 -7.82 5.35 0.76
C VAL A 92 -7.47 4.85 2.15
N VAL A 93 -6.93 3.63 2.23
CA VAL A 93 -6.49 2.99 3.47
C VAL A 93 -5.11 2.38 3.25
N ALA A 94 -4.21 2.54 4.22
CA ALA A 94 -2.94 1.81 4.25
C ALA A 94 -2.56 1.42 5.68
N HIS A 95 -1.64 0.46 5.83
CA HIS A 95 -1.17 0.04 7.16
C HIS A 95 -0.25 1.07 7.83
N ASN A 96 0.30 2.02 7.08
CA ASN A 96 0.92 3.21 7.63
C ASN A 96 0.77 4.37 6.65
N VAL A 97 -0.43 4.96 6.55
CA VAL A 97 -0.75 5.94 5.49
C VAL A 97 0.21 7.14 5.40
N GLY A 98 0.90 7.48 6.49
CA GLY A 98 1.95 8.51 6.46
C GLY A 98 3.13 8.14 5.55
N PHE A 99 3.47 6.86 5.48
CA PHE A 99 4.48 6.29 4.58
C PHE A 99 3.94 6.18 3.15
N ASP A 100 2.92 5.35 2.92
CA ASP A 100 2.42 5.04 1.58
C ASP A 100 1.84 6.28 0.88
N GLY A 101 1.00 7.03 1.59
CA GLY A 101 0.47 8.31 1.11
C GLY A 101 1.56 9.38 0.98
N GLY A 102 2.68 9.27 1.71
CA GLY A 102 3.85 10.13 1.54
C GLY A 102 4.54 9.90 0.19
N PHE A 103 4.76 8.63 -0.17
CA PHE A 103 5.29 8.24 -1.48
C PHE A 103 4.36 8.67 -2.62
N MET A 104 3.04 8.46 -2.48
CA MET A 104 2.06 8.88 -3.50
C MET A 104 2.04 10.41 -3.70
N ARG A 105 2.06 11.19 -2.61
CA ARG A 105 2.15 12.66 -2.72
C ARG A 105 3.43 13.13 -3.40
N ALA A 106 4.57 12.55 -3.04
CA ALA A 106 5.85 12.89 -3.67
C ALA A 106 5.88 12.50 -5.15
N ALA A 107 5.39 11.30 -5.49
CA ALA A 107 5.29 10.82 -6.87
C ALA A 107 4.36 11.71 -7.72
N ALA A 108 3.14 11.97 -7.24
CA ALA A 108 2.18 12.83 -7.92
C ALA A 108 2.78 14.22 -8.20
N ARG A 109 3.39 14.85 -7.18
CA ARG A 109 4.06 16.15 -7.34
C ARG A 109 5.15 16.14 -8.40
N ARG A 110 6.00 15.11 -8.43
CA ARG A 110 7.10 15.00 -9.43
C ARG A 110 6.60 14.85 -10.86
N HIS A 111 5.45 14.19 -11.03
CA HIS A 111 4.85 13.94 -12.34
C HIS A 111 3.81 14.99 -12.75
N GLY A 112 3.63 16.06 -11.97
CA GLY A 112 2.62 17.08 -12.26
C GLY A 112 1.18 16.57 -12.12
N LEU A 113 0.98 15.50 -11.36
CA LEU A 113 -0.31 14.89 -11.06
C LEU A 113 -0.79 15.30 -9.66
N VAL A 114 -2.04 15.00 -9.35
CA VAL A 114 -2.67 15.34 -8.07
C VAL A 114 -2.99 14.07 -7.28
N TRP A 115 -2.48 13.99 -6.06
CA TRP A 115 -2.95 13.01 -5.06
C TRP A 115 -3.97 13.71 -4.15
N SER A 116 -5.25 13.38 -4.33
CA SER A 116 -6.34 14.02 -3.59
C SER A 116 -7.49 13.04 -3.27
N PRO A 117 -7.22 11.93 -2.57
CA PRO A 117 -8.32 11.14 -2.02
C PRO A 117 -9.13 11.98 -1.02
N PRO A 118 -10.46 11.80 -0.92
CA PRO A 118 -11.30 12.56 0.01
C PRO A 118 -10.97 12.30 1.48
N ALA A 119 -10.38 11.14 1.80
CA ALA A 119 -9.85 10.81 3.11
C ALA A 119 -8.73 9.77 3.01
N GLU A 120 -7.81 9.83 3.97
CA GLU A 120 -6.71 8.87 4.15
C GLU A 120 -6.84 8.21 5.52
N TYR A 121 -7.08 6.89 5.57
CA TYR A 121 -7.20 6.14 6.81
C TYR A 121 -5.96 5.28 7.06
N CYS A 122 -5.57 5.20 8.34
CA CYS A 122 -4.41 4.43 8.77
C CYS A 122 -4.83 3.29 9.69
N THR A 123 -4.59 2.03 9.29
CA THR A 123 -5.00 0.90 10.14
C THR A 123 -4.17 0.79 11.42
N VAL A 124 -2.94 1.32 11.49
CA VAL A 124 -2.21 1.49 12.76
C VAL A 124 -2.95 2.41 13.73
N GLN A 125 -3.50 3.53 13.24
CA GLN A 125 -4.26 4.46 14.09
C GLN A 125 -5.58 3.84 14.56
N LEU A 126 -6.29 3.17 13.65
CA LEU A 126 -7.51 2.43 13.99
C LEU A 126 -7.23 1.31 14.98
N SER A 127 -6.12 0.58 14.80
CA SER A 127 -5.67 -0.48 15.71
C SER A 127 -5.35 0.05 17.10
N ARG A 128 -4.65 1.19 17.22
CA ARG A 128 -4.40 1.87 18.51
C ARG A 128 -5.69 2.27 19.21
N ARG A 129 -6.68 2.73 18.47
CA ARG A 129 -7.99 3.07 19.03
C ARG A 129 -8.77 1.83 19.49
N ALA A 130 -8.72 0.76 18.71
CA ALA A 130 -9.45 -0.49 18.98
C ALA A 130 -8.80 -1.33 20.09
N PHE A 131 -7.49 -1.15 20.29
CA PHE A 131 -6.66 -1.90 21.23
C PHE A 131 -5.67 -0.98 21.98
N PRO A 132 -6.15 -0.09 22.86
CA PRO A 132 -5.34 0.99 23.44
C PRO A 132 -4.22 0.52 24.40
N HIS A 133 -4.26 -0.72 24.87
CA HIS A 133 -3.29 -1.27 25.82
C HIS A 133 -2.21 -2.15 25.15
N GLU A 134 -2.27 -2.29 23.83
CA GLU A 134 -1.34 -3.11 23.09
C GLU A 134 -0.03 -2.38 22.82
N ARG A 135 1.09 -3.12 22.86
CA ARG A 135 2.42 -2.56 22.67
C ARG A 135 2.81 -2.40 21.20
N SER A 136 2.29 -3.25 20.33
CA SER A 136 2.60 -3.27 18.90
C SER A 136 1.34 -3.29 18.05
N HIS A 137 1.42 -2.59 16.93
CA HIS A 137 0.37 -2.45 15.93
C HIS A 137 0.89 -2.66 14.51
N ASN A 138 2.06 -3.28 14.35
CA ASN A 138 2.53 -3.69 13.02
C ASN A 138 1.60 -4.75 12.42
N LEU A 139 1.73 -4.99 11.12
CA LEU A 139 0.74 -5.78 10.37
C LEU A 139 0.72 -7.23 10.85
N ASP A 140 1.89 -7.79 11.17
CA ASP A 140 2.04 -9.15 11.69
C ASP A 140 1.29 -9.35 13.01
N VAL A 141 1.50 -8.44 13.98
CA VAL A 141 0.84 -8.49 15.29
C VAL A 141 -0.66 -8.22 15.14
N LEU A 142 -1.04 -7.29 14.27
CA LEU A 142 -2.45 -7.00 14.01
C LEU A 142 -3.17 -8.19 13.37
N ALA A 143 -2.54 -8.82 12.38
CA ALA A 143 -3.06 -10.00 11.71
C ALA A 143 -3.28 -11.14 12.71
N GLN A 144 -2.26 -11.45 13.52
CA GLN A 144 -2.38 -12.44 14.59
C GLN A 144 -3.53 -12.11 15.56
N ARG A 145 -3.65 -10.86 15.98
CA ARG A 145 -4.69 -10.42 16.92
C ARG A 145 -6.10 -10.55 16.35
N LEU A 146 -6.25 -10.36 15.05
CA LEU A 146 -7.52 -10.43 14.34
C LEU A 146 -7.78 -11.81 13.70
N ASP A 147 -6.94 -12.80 14.00
CA ASP A 147 -7.00 -14.15 13.42
C ASP A 147 -6.99 -14.14 11.87
N LEU A 148 -6.15 -13.28 11.31
CA LEU A 148 -5.91 -13.15 9.87
C LEU A 148 -4.61 -13.85 9.48
N THR A 149 -4.59 -14.41 8.28
CA THR A 149 -3.41 -15.11 7.75
C THR A 149 -3.00 -14.50 6.43
N PHE A 150 -1.68 -14.42 6.23
CA PHE A 150 -1.12 -14.09 4.92
C PHE A 150 -1.17 -15.33 4.03
N ALA A 151 -1.46 -15.14 2.75
CA ALA A 151 -1.25 -16.20 1.77
C ALA A 151 0.24 -16.63 1.77
N PRO A 152 0.56 -17.90 1.47
CA PRO A 152 1.94 -18.37 1.42
C PRO A 152 2.83 -17.49 0.53
N GLY A 153 3.87 -16.90 1.10
CA GLY A 153 4.78 -15.98 0.39
C GLY A 153 4.20 -14.58 0.09
N GLY A 154 3.03 -14.25 0.63
CA GLY A 154 2.37 -12.96 0.42
C GLY A 154 2.82 -11.85 1.36
N ARG A 155 3.46 -12.17 2.49
CA ARG A 155 4.00 -11.16 3.41
C ARG A 155 5.18 -10.44 2.75
N HIS A 156 5.20 -9.11 2.81
CA HIS A 156 6.17 -8.25 2.10
C HIS A 156 6.07 -8.37 0.58
N ARG A 157 4.85 -8.62 0.11
CA ARG A 157 4.42 -8.39 -1.25
C ARG A 157 3.18 -7.52 -1.16
N SER A 158 3.14 -6.46 -1.93
CA SER A 158 2.12 -5.42 -1.80
C SER A 158 0.70 -5.98 -1.83
N LEU A 159 0.35 -6.88 -2.77
CA LEU A 159 -1.00 -7.46 -2.80
C LEU A 159 -1.31 -8.33 -1.56
N GLY A 160 -0.34 -9.12 -1.08
CA GLY A 160 -0.54 -9.96 0.09
C GLY A 160 -0.71 -9.14 1.38
N ASP A 161 0.06 -8.08 1.53
CA ASP A 161 -0.08 -7.12 2.62
C ASP A 161 -1.41 -6.34 2.50
N VAL A 162 -1.85 -5.97 1.29
CA VAL A 162 -3.14 -5.31 1.03
C VAL A 162 -4.32 -6.20 1.40
N GLN A 163 -4.30 -7.49 1.07
CA GLN A 163 -5.37 -8.43 1.43
C GLN A 163 -5.58 -8.47 2.95
N VAL A 164 -4.48 -8.63 3.71
CA VAL A 164 -4.54 -8.63 5.18
C VAL A 164 -4.94 -7.26 5.71
N THR A 165 -4.44 -6.17 5.13
CA THR A 165 -4.79 -4.81 5.55
C THR A 165 -6.27 -4.50 5.31
N ALA A 166 -6.84 -4.98 4.21
CA ALA A 166 -8.24 -4.77 3.85
C ALA A 166 -9.18 -5.49 4.82
N GLU A 167 -8.90 -6.76 5.11
CA GLU A 167 -9.63 -7.53 6.11
C GLU A 167 -9.47 -6.91 7.52
N ALA A 168 -8.25 -6.52 7.89
CA ALA A 168 -8.00 -5.85 9.16
C ALA A 168 -8.77 -4.54 9.28
N PHE A 169 -8.84 -3.74 8.21
CA PHE A 169 -9.62 -2.51 8.17
C PHE A 169 -11.10 -2.77 8.43
N VAL A 170 -11.71 -3.75 7.75
CA VAL A 170 -13.11 -4.14 7.95
C VAL A 170 -13.36 -4.52 9.41
N ARG A 171 -12.55 -5.42 9.99
CA ARG A 171 -12.67 -5.87 11.38
C ARG A 171 -12.50 -4.74 12.40
N LEU A 172 -11.58 -3.82 12.15
CA LEU A 172 -11.36 -2.66 13.01
C LEU A 172 -12.55 -1.70 12.97
N MET A 173 -13.13 -1.46 11.79
CA MET A 173 -14.30 -0.61 11.64
C MET A 173 -15.53 -1.18 12.36
N GLU A 174 -15.76 -2.50 12.22
CA GLU A 174 -16.80 -3.23 12.96
C GLU A 174 -16.61 -3.08 14.47
N ARG A 175 -15.39 -3.33 14.96
CA ARG A 175 -15.06 -3.27 16.40
C ARG A 175 -15.20 -1.87 16.98
N LEU A 176 -14.84 -0.84 16.23
CA LEU A 176 -14.96 0.55 16.66
C LEU A 176 -16.41 1.08 16.56
N GLN A 177 -17.36 0.24 16.11
CA GLN A 177 -18.75 0.61 15.85
C GLN A 177 -18.87 1.83 14.93
N VAL A 178 -17.87 2.05 14.07
CA VAL A 178 -17.93 3.11 13.06
C VAL A 178 -18.81 2.58 11.95
N ARG A 179 -20.12 2.82 12.08
CA ARG A 179 -21.04 2.66 10.96
C ARG A 179 -20.74 3.80 9.98
N GLY A 180 -20.44 3.41 8.74
CA GLY A 180 -20.05 4.33 7.67
C GLY A 180 -21.07 5.41 7.38
#